data_AF-A0A9D9U5L2-F1
#
_entry.id   AF-A0A9D9U5L2-F1
#
_cell.length_a   1.000
_cell.length_b   1.000
_cell.length_c   1.000
_cell.angle_alpha   90.00
_cell.angle_beta   90.00
_cell.angle_gamma   90.00
#
_symmetry.space_group_name_H-M   'P 1'
#
loop_
_entity.id
_entity.type
_entity.pdbx_description
1 polymer ?
#
loop_
_entity_poly.entity_id
_entity_poly.type
_entity_poly.pdbx_seq_one_letter_code
_entity_poly.pdbx_strand_id
1 'polypeptide(L)'
;MIKKLAGETWKPLLFSGWRQLRNRYAVSNLGRIASYKKDVLEDGKLLSGSLTTGYRTLNLHRPNNKGTLYIHREMAKLFLKKPSVKHKYVVHKNHKKLDNNIKNLRWATLEQMIDHQQDSPAKIAYKIKQANRTEGLKLTATQVKKIKSTLADKNRKVTIKRLAENYGVSEMTMYRIKSGENWGRI
;
A
#
# COMPACT_ATOMS: atom_id res chain seq x y z
N MET A 1 -12.26 12.56 30.30
CA MET A 1 -12.60 11.14 30.45
C MET A 1 -13.06 10.59 29.11
N ILE A 2 -12.60 9.39 28.73
CA ILE A 2 -12.95 8.80 27.44
C ILE A 2 -14.34 8.19 27.54
N LYS A 3 -15.28 8.66 26.70
CA LYS A 3 -16.58 8.00 26.56
C LYS A 3 -16.41 6.68 25.80
N LYS A 4 -16.82 5.58 26.44
CA LYS A 4 -16.83 4.23 25.87
C LYS A 4 -17.94 4.12 24.84
N LEU A 5 -17.63 3.58 23.66
CA LEU A 5 -18.63 3.31 22.63
C LEU A 5 -19.26 1.92 22.82
N ALA A 6 -20.45 1.70 22.26
CA ALA A 6 -21.13 0.41 22.32
C ALA A 6 -20.27 -0.70 21.69
N GLY A 7 -20.08 -1.80 22.42
CA GLY A 7 -19.23 -2.91 21.98
C GLY A 7 -17.73 -2.60 21.93
N GLU A 8 -17.29 -1.44 22.45
CA GLU A 8 -15.88 -1.08 22.49
C GLU A 8 -15.14 -1.79 23.62
N THR A 9 -14.04 -2.45 23.27
CA THR A 9 -13.16 -3.13 24.20
C THR A 9 -11.76 -2.56 24.07
N TRP A 10 -11.19 -2.13 25.18
CA TRP A 10 -9.83 -1.59 25.26
C TRP A 10 -8.86 -2.67 25.71
N LYS A 11 -7.69 -2.73 25.09
CA LYS A 11 -6.57 -3.57 25.52
C LYS A 11 -5.29 -2.75 25.65
N PRO A 12 -4.46 -3.01 26.68
CA PRO A 12 -3.17 -2.34 26.84
C PRO A 12 -2.23 -2.75 25.70
N LEU A 13 -1.44 -1.78 25.21
CA LEU A 13 -0.37 -2.02 24.24
C LEU A 13 0.86 -2.58 24.96
N LEU A 14 1.31 -3.75 24.53
CA LEU A 14 2.45 -4.47 25.09
C LEU A 14 3.59 -4.48 24.06
N PHE A 15 4.53 -3.53 24.17
CA PHE A 15 5.69 -3.41 23.28
C PHE A 15 6.99 -3.27 24.08
N SER A 16 8.13 -3.66 23.52
CA SER A 16 9.41 -3.58 24.26
C SER A 16 9.67 -2.18 24.83
N GLY A 17 9.95 -2.10 26.13
CA GLY A 17 10.14 -0.85 26.87
C GLY A 17 8.86 -0.15 27.34
N TRP A 18 7.66 -0.74 27.17
CA TRP A 18 6.40 -0.11 27.57
C TRP A 18 6.34 0.27 29.06
N ARG A 19 7.00 -0.51 29.93
CA ARG A 19 7.06 -0.27 31.39
C ARG A 19 7.90 0.95 31.80
N GLN A 20 8.80 1.41 30.93
CA GLN A 20 9.70 2.54 31.20
C GLN A 20 9.06 3.89 30.87
N LEU A 21 7.87 3.88 30.24
CA LEU A 21 7.17 5.09 29.87
C LEU A 21 6.33 5.62 31.03
N ARG A 22 6.31 6.95 31.16
CA ARG A 22 5.49 7.65 32.18
C ARG A 22 4.00 7.35 32.04
N ASN A 23 3.53 7.23 30.80
CA ASN A 23 2.15 6.91 30.48
C ASN A 23 2.07 5.53 29.84
N ARG A 24 1.00 4.80 30.14
CA ARG A 24 0.60 3.56 29.47
C ARG A 24 -0.23 3.91 28.24
N TYR A 25 -0.29 2.99 27.29
CA TYR A 25 -1.04 3.15 26.06
C TYR A 25 -1.98 1.97 25.85
N ALA A 26 -3.15 2.23 25.30
CA ALA A 26 -4.15 1.22 24.98
C ALA A 26 -4.73 1.46 23.58
N VAL A 27 -5.23 0.39 22.99
CA VAL A 27 -5.97 0.42 21.72
C VAL A 27 -7.34 -0.22 21.91
N SER A 28 -8.34 0.34 21.24
CA SER A 28 -9.69 -0.23 21.20
C SER A 28 -9.88 -1.10 19.96
N ASN A 29 -10.79 -2.07 20.02
CA ASN A 29 -11.20 -2.88 18.88
C ASN A 29 -11.77 -2.05 17.71
N LEU A 30 -12.17 -0.80 17.95
CA LEU A 30 -12.64 0.15 16.93
C LEU A 30 -11.51 0.95 16.29
N GLY A 31 -10.25 0.74 16.69
CA GLY A 31 -9.11 1.43 16.10
C GLY A 31 -8.73 2.73 16.80
N ARG A 32 -9.32 3.03 17.97
CA ARG A 32 -8.97 4.20 18.78
C ARG A 32 -7.75 3.89 19.64
N ILE A 33 -7.02 4.95 19.97
CA ILE A 33 -5.76 4.89 20.70
C ILE A 33 -5.91 5.83 21.90
N ALA A 34 -5.42 5.41 23.06
CA ALA A 34 -5.44 6.23 24.27
C ALA A 34 -4.12 6.12 25.02
N SER A 35 -3.68 7.23 25.63
CA SER A 35 -2.70 7.23 26.71
C SER A 35 -3.40 7.39 28.05
N TYR A 36 -2.92 6.70 29.09
CA TYR A 36 -3.51 6.72 30.43
C TYR A 36 -2.46 6.38 31.50
N LYS A 37 -2.75 6.62 32.77
CA LYS A 37 -1.88 6.24 33.90
C LYS A 37 -2.47 5.10 34.72
N LYS A 38 -3.72 5.24 35.17
CA LYS A 38 -4.42 4.25 36.00
C LYS A 38 -5.40 3.45 35.16
N ASP A 39 -6.38 4.13 34.56
CA ASP A 39 -7.44 3.51 33.77
C ASP A 39 -7.78 4.32 32.51
N VAL A 40 -8.14 3.62 31.44
CA VAL A 40 -8.41 4.25 30.14
C VAL A 40 -9.68 5.10 30.17
N LEU A 41 -10.70 4.69 30.93
CA LEU A 41 -11.98 5.40 31.00
C LEU A 41 -11.91 6.58 31.98
N GLU A 42 -11.21 6.40 33.11
CA GLU A 42 -11.05 7.44 34.14
C GLU A 42 -10.10 8.56 33.69
N ASP A 43 -8.82 8.26 33.40
CA ASP A 43 -7.79 9.27 33.16
C ASP A 43 -7.24 9.27 31.72
N GLY A 44 -7.81 8.44 30.86
CA GLY A 44 -7.38 8.31 29.48
C GLY A 44 -7.57 9.59 28.63
N LYS A 45 -6.63 9.77 27.71
CA LYS A 45 -6.66 10.78 26.64
C LYS A 45 -6.54 10.10 25.30
N LEU A 46 -7.45 10.43 24.38
CA LEU A 46 -7.41 9.91 23.01
C LEU A 46 -6.23 10.50 22.26
N LEU A 47 -5.57 9.65 21.49
CA LEU A 47 -4.45 10.01 20.64
C LEU A 47 -4.87 9.88 19.18
N SER A 48 -4.58 10.91 18.39
CA SER A 48 -4.77 10.90 16.94
C SER A 48 -3.68 10.12 16.21
N GLY A 49 -2.50 9.94 16.83
CA GLY A 49 -1.33 9.33 16.21
C GLY A 49 -0.79 10.11 15.01
N SER A 50 0.28 9.60 14.41
CA SER A 50 0.87 10.13 13.17
C SER A 50 0.50 9.26 11.97
N LEU A 51 0.81 9.74 10.77
CA LEU A 51 0.68 8.97 9.53
C LEU A 51 2.06 8.65 8.98
N THR A 52 2.33 7.37 8.75
CA THR A 52 3.56 6.89 8.10
C THR A 52 3.15 5.98 6.94
N THR A 53 3.55 6.34 5.72
CA THR A 53 3.21 5.61 4.48
C THR A 53 1.71 5.30 4.32
N GLY A 54 0.87 6.18 4.86
CA GLY A 54 -0.60 6.08 4.86
C GLY A 54 -1.20 5.25 6.01
N TYR A 55 -0.38 4.68 6.89
CA TYR A 55 -0.83 3.95 8.08
C TYR A 55 -0.81 4.82 9.33
N ARG A 56 -1.76 4.56 10.23
CA ARG A 56 -1.80 5.16 11.56
C ARG A 56 -0.67 4.60 12.43
N THR A 57 0.16 5.48 12.98
CA THR A 57 1.31 5.12 13.80
C THR A 57 1.36 5.89 15.13
N LEU A 58 2.05 5.34 16.11
CA LEU A 58 2.48 6.04 17.31
C LEU A 58 4.00 6.11 17.33
N ASN A 59 4.53 7.33 17.38
CA ASN A 59 5.94 7.58 17.60
C ASN A 59 6.18 7.60 19.11
N LEU A 60 6.98 6.66 19.59
CA LEU A 60 7.31 6.55 21.00
C LEU A 60 8.78 6.91 21.21
N HIS A 61 9.00 7.88 22.10
CA HIS A 61 10.32 8.25 22.57
C HIS A 61 10.61 7.46 23.84
N ARG A 62 11.48 6.44 23.73
CA ARG A 62 11.96 5.65 24.87
C ARG A 62 13.41 6.03 25.16
N PRO A 63 13.89 5.90 26.40
CA PRO A 63 15.31 6.00 26.69
C PRO A 63 16.07 5.03 25.77
N ASN A 64 17.00 5.55 24.98
CA ASN A 64 17.83 4.80 24.01
C ASN A 64 17.14 4.15 22.80
N ASN A 65 15.83 4.35 22.57
CA ASN A 65 15.17 3.75 21.39
C ASN A 65 13.98 4.55 20.87
N LYS A 66 14.15 5.22 19.72
CA LYS A 66 13.06 5.83 18.95
C LYS A 66 12.35 4.74 18.14
N GLY A 67 11.08 4.48 18.46
CA GLY A 67 10.28 3.44 17.78
C GLY A 67 9.00 3.99 17.19
N THR A 68 8.65 3.51 15.99
CA THR A 68 7.33 3.73 15.39
C THR A 68 6.50 2.46 15.53
N LEU A 69 5.38 2.54 16.24
CA LEU A 69 4.41 1.44 16.31
C LEU A 69 3.34 1.63 15.26
N TYR A 70 3.09 0.57 14.49
CA TYR A 70 1.99 0.52 13.53
C TYR A 70 0.75 -0.05 14.20
N ILE A 71 -0.31 0.76 14.25
CA ILE A 71 -1.47 0.46 15.10
C ILE A 71 -2.22 -0.77 14.61
N HIS A 72 -2.41 -0.92 13.31
CA HIS A 72 -3.03 -2.12 12.73
C HIS A 72 -2.28 -3.42 13.11
N ARG A 73 -0.94 -3.39 13.21
CA ARG A 73 -0.14 -4.56 13.59
C ARG A 73 -0.31 -4.90 15.06
N GLU A 74 -0.25 -3.91 15.93
CA GLU A 74 -0.43 -4.13 17.37
C GLU A 74 -1.87 -4.55 17.69
N MET A 75 -2.87 -3.99 17.02
CA MET A 75 -4.26 -4.42 17.15
C MET A 75 -4.46 -5.87 16.72
N ALA A 76 -3.91 -6.29 15.58
CA ALA A 76 -4.01 -7.67 15.14
C ALA A 76 -3.37 -8.64 16.15
N LYS A 77 -2.23 -8.29 16.76
CA LYS A 77 -1.62 -9.11 17.82
C LYS A 77 -2.49 -9.22 19.06
N LEU A 78 -3.17 -8.14 19.45
CA LEU A 78 -3.96 -8.10 20.70
C LEU A 78 -5.36 -8.71 20.56
N PHE A 79 -5.98 -8.63 19.39
CA PHE A 79 -7.38 -9.02 19.22
C PHE A 79 -7.60 -10.19 18.25
N LEU A 80 -6.65 -10.49 17.35
CA LEU A 80 -6.81 -11.59 16.39
C LEU A 80 -5.88 -12.75 16.74
N LYS A 81 -6.45 -13.96 16.76
CA LYS A 81 -5.66 -15.19 16.84
C LYS A 81 -4.87 -15.35 15.54
N LYS A 82 -3.56 -15.58 15.68
CA LYS A 82 -2.67 -15.82 14.55
C LYS A 82 -2.89 -17.24 14.02
N PRO A 83 -3.30 -17.43 12.74
CA PRO A 83 -3.66 -18.77 12.25
C PRO A 83 -2.47 -19.73 12.14
N SER A 84 -1.30 -19.23 11.71
CA SER A 84 -0.08 -20.04 11.63
C SER A 84 1.17 -19.17 11.64
N VAL A 85 2.35 -19.78 11.81
CA VAL A 85 3.66 -19.11 11.81
C VAL A 85 3.94 -18.38 10.49
N LYS A 86 3.39 -18.88 9.37
CA LYS A 86 3.53 -18.28 8.03
C LYS A 86 2.82 -16.92 7.90
N HIS A 87 1.81 -16.65 8.74
CA HIS A 87 1.04 -15.42 8.69
C HIS A 87 1.76 -14.27 9.39
N LYS A 88 2.74 -13.66 8.74
CA LYS A 88 3.58 -12.60 9.33
C LYS A 88 3.06 -11.19 9.09
N TYR A 89 2.11 -11.02 8.15
CA TYR A 89 1.63 -9.72 7.70
C TYR A 89 0.20 -9.46 8.18
N VAL A 90 -0.17 -8.18 8.28
CA VAL A 90 -1.53 -7.75 8.63
C VAL A 90 -2.01 -6.84 7.51
N VAL A 91 -3.20 -7.13 6.99
CA VAL A 91 -3.79 -6.37 5.89
C VAL A 91 -5.19 -5.86 6.26
N HIS A 92 -5.54 -4.71 5.69
CA HIS A 92 -6.88 -4.12 5.77
C HIS A 92 -7.75 -4.69 4.65
N LYS A 93 -8.80 -5.44 5.00
CA LYS A 93 -9.71 -6.13 4.07
C LYS A 93 -10.31 -5.17 3.03
N ASN A 94 -10.65 -3.96 3.42
CA ASN A 94 -11.22 -2.93 2.53
C ASN A 94 -10.17 -2.04 1.84
N HIS A 95 -8.87 -2.34 1.97
CA HIS A 95 -7.73 -1.54 1.48
C HIS A 95 -7.63 -0.10 2.06
N LYS A 96 -8.49 0.29 3.01
CA LYS A 96 -8.43 1.58 3.69
C LYS A 96 -7.51 1.48 4.91
N LYS A 97 -6.25 1.91 4.74
CA LYS A 97 -5.18 1.85 5.75
C LYS A 97 -5.47 2.59 7.08
N LEU A 98 -6.42 3.53 7.07
CA LEU A 98 -6.83 4.30 8.24
C LEU A 98 -7.98 3.64 9.01
N ASP A 99 -8.70 2.71 8.40
CA ASP A 99 -9.79 1.98 9.03
C ASP A 99 -9.22 0.81 9.85
N ASN A 100 -8.78 1.12 11.06
CA ASN A 100 -8.21 0.14 11.98
C ASN A 100 -9.27 -0.63 12.78
N ASN A 101 -10.53 -0.66 12.36
CA ASN A 101 -11.51 -1.53 12.99
C ASN A 101 -11.03 -2.98 12.93
N ILE A 102 -11.09 -3.72 14.04
CA ILE A 102 -10.55 -5.07 14.09
C ILE A 102 -11.23 -6.02 13.09
N LYS A 103 -12.51 -5.78 12.79
CA LYS A 103 -13.25 -6.55 11.78
C LYS A 103 -12.66 -6.37 10.38
N ASN A 104 -12.03 -5.22 10.13
CA ASN A 104 -11.36 -4.89 8.87
C ASN A 104 -9.91 -5.43 8.80
N LEU A 105 -9.32 -5.89 9.90
CA LEU A 105 -7.97 -6.43 9.90
C LEU A 105 -7.99 -7.96 9.73
N ARG A 106 -6.98 -8.50 9.05
CA ARG A 106 -6.69 -9.94 9.04
C ARG A 106 -5.20 -10.21 8.97
N TRP A 107 -4.80 -11.35 9.53
CA TRP A 107 -3.48 -11.91 9.29
C TRP A 107 -3.37 -12.44 7.86
N ALA A 108 -2.19 -12.31 7.26
CA ALA A 108 -1.90 -12.75 5.89
C ALA A 108 -0.48 -13.34 5.79
N THR A 109 -0.30 -14.27 4.86
CA THR A 109 1.01 -14.69 4.36
C THR A 109 1.60 -13.62 3.43
N LEU A 110 2.86 -13.79 3.01
CA LEU A 110 3.49 -12.87 2.04
C LEU A 110 2.71 -12.84 0.72
N GLU A 111 2.41 -14.01 0.17
CA GLU A 111 1.65 -14.20 -1.06
C GLU A 111 0.28 -13.52 -0.99
N GLN A 112 -0.51 -13.86 0.04
CA GLN A 112 -1.83 -13.23 0.26
C GLN A 112 -1.77 -11.72 0.43
N MET A 113 -0.68 -11.17 0.98
CA MET A 113 -0.49 -9.73 1.12
C MET A 113 -0.18 -9.08 -0.24
N ILE A 114 0.63 -9.72 -1.07
CA ILE A 114 0.96 -9.27 -2.42
C ILE A 114 -0.29 -9.28 -3.29
N ASP A 115 -1.05 -10.37 -3.30
CA ASP A 115 -2.27 -10.49 -4.10
C ASP A 115 -3.30 -9.44 -3.68
N HIS A 116 -3.53 -9.31 -2.37
CA HIS A 116 -4.40 -8.27 -1.82
C HIS A 116 -3.97 -6.85 -2.20
N GLN A 117 -2.67 -6.61 -2.41
CA GLN A 117 -2.20 -5.32 -2.91
C GLN A 117 -2.47 -5.13 -4.41
N GLN A 118 -2.36 -6.19 -5.21
CA GLN A 118 -2.67 -6.17 -6.65
C GLN A 118 -4.14 -5.89 -6.93
N ASP A 119 -5.02 -6.42 -6.08
CA ASP A 119 -6.47 -6.28 -6.18
C ASP A 119 -6.99 -4.97 -5.59
N SER A 120 -6.10 -4.15 -5.03
CA SER A 120 -6.52 -2.87 -4.45
C SER A 120 -7.14 -1.95 -5.52
N PRO A 121 -8.26 -1.26 -5.24
CA PRO A 121 -8.90 -0.36 -6.20
C PRO A 121 -7.96 0.70 -6.75
N ALA A 122 -7.04 1.21 -5.92
CA ALA A 122 -6.02 2.16 -6.34
C ALA A 122 -5.03 1.55 -7.35
N LYS A 123 -4.63 0.27 -7.17
CA LYS A 123 -3.75 -0.42 -8.10
C LYS A 123 -4.46 -0.74 -9.41
N ILE A 124 -5.72 -1.17 -9.36
CA ILE A 124 -6.55 -1.40 -10.54
C ILE A 124 -6.74 -0.10 -11.33
N ALA A 125 -7.14 0.99 -10.67
CA ALA A 125 -7.27 2.31 -11.29
C ALA A 125 -5.95 2.79 -11.91
N TYR A 126 -4.82 2.55 -11.24
CA TYR A 126 -3.50 2.84 -11.78
C TYR A 126 -3.16 2.01 -13.02
N LYS A 127 -3.47 0.70 -13.03
CA LYS A 127 -3.30 -0.18 -14.20
C LYS A 127 -4.15 0.30 -15.37
N ILE A 128 -5.41 0.68 -15.13
CA ILE A 128 -6.31 1.25 -16.15
C ILE A 128 -5.72 2.56 -16.71
N LYS A 129 -5.28 3.48 -15.84
CA LYS A 129 -4.66 4.73 -16.27
C LYS A 129 -3.40 4.49 -17.11
N GLN A 130 -2.55 3.55 -16.71
CA GLN A 130 -1.35 3.18 -17.46
C GLN A 130 -1.69 2.55 -18.81
N ALA A 131 -2.65 1.62 -18.85
CA ALA A 131 -3.11 1.00 -20.07
C ALA A 131 -3.66 2.05 -21.05
N ASN A 132 -4.31 3.11 -20.56
CA ASN A 132 -4.89 4.16 -21.39
C ASN A 132 -3.92 5.30 -21.74
N ARG A 133 -2.65 5.26 -21.31
CA ARG A 133 -1.66 6.32 -21.61
C ARG A 133 -1.39 6.46 -23.09
N THR A 134 -1.71 7.63 -23.64
CA THR A 134 -1.42 8.00 -25.04
C THR A 134 0.02 8.47 -25.23
N GLU A 135 0.74 8.76 -24.14
CA GLU A 135 2.12 9.23 -24.17
C GLU A 135 2.99 8.36 -23.28
N GLY A 136 4.06 7.85 -23.85
CA GLY A 136 5.14 7.16 -23.14
C GLY A 136 6.35 8.07 -22.98
N LEU A 137 7.40 7.54 -22.36
CA LEU A 137 8.64 8.31 -22.11
C LEU A 137 9.38 8.74 -23.38
N LYS A 138 9.23 7.99 -24.49
CA LYS A 138 9.94 8.25 -25.76
C LYS A 138 9.03 8.33 -26.99
N LEU A 139 7.82 7.77 -26.91
CA LEU A 139 6.91 7.67 -28.04
C LEU A 139 5.50 8.08 -27.62
N THR A 140 4.77 8.72 -28.52
CA THR A 140 3.34 8.97 -28.39
C THR A 140 2.52 7.96 -29.19
N ALA A 141 1.25 7.79 -28.86
CA ALA A 141 0.32 6.93 -29.58
C ALA A 141 0.26 7.28 -31.07
N THR A 142 0.31 8.58 -31.41
CA THR A 142 0.34 9.04 -32.80
C THR A 142 1.62 8.61 -33.52
N GLN A 143 2.79 8.75 -32.87
CA GLN A 143 4.05 8.25 -33.41
C GLN A 143 4.02 6.73 -33.59
N VAL A 144 3.46 6.00 -32.63
CA VAL A 144 3.32 4.54 -32.71
C VAL A 144 2.39 4.12 -33.85
N LYS A 145 1.27 4.81 -34.08
CA LYS A 145 0.40 4.55 -35.25
C LYS A 145 1.18 4.72 -36.56
N LYS A 146 1.97 5.79 -36.67
CA LYS A 146 2.83 6.01 -37.85
C LYS A 146 3.87 4.89 -37.98
N ILE A 147 4.56 4.53 -36.90
CA ILE A 147 5.53 3.42 -36.87
C ILE A 147 4.87 2.12 -37.33
N LYS A 148 3.70 1.75 -36.78
CA LYS A 148 2.98 0.53 -37.15
C LYS A 148 2.58 0.54 -38.63
N SER A 149 2.05 1.65 -39.12
CA SER A 149 1.73 1.82 -40.56
C SER A 149 2.97 1.64 -41.43
N THR A 150 4.09 2.27 -41.08
CA THR A 150 5.35 2.14 -41.83
C THR A 150 5.89 0.71 -41.79
N LEU A 151 5.80 0.02 -40.65
CA LEU A 151 6.28 -1.36 -40.49
C LEU A 151 5.39 -2.40 -41.18
N ALA A 152 4.12 -2.09 -41.42
CA ALA A 152 3.16 -2.94 -42.13
C ALA A 152 3.24 -2.80 -43.65
N ASP A 153 3.79 -1.70 -44.16
CA ASP A 153 3.96 -1.45 -45.60
C ASP A 153 4.93 -2.46 -46.23
N LYS A 154 4.46 -3.23 -47.21
CA LYS A 154 5.25 -4.21 -47.95
C LYS A 154 6.31 -3.56 -48.84
N ASN A 155 6.09 -2.30 -49.25
CA ASN A 155 6.99 -1.51 -50.10
C ASN A 155 7.86 -0.54 -49.28
N ARG A 156 7.96 -0.75 -47.97
CA ARG A 156 8.71 0.12 -47.06
C ARG A 156 10.16 0.28 -47.49
N LYS A 157 10.57 1.54 -47.72
CA LYS A 157 11.93 1.92 -48.12
C LYS A 157 12.92 2.13 -46.97
N VAL A 158 12.44 2.28 -45.73
CA VAL A 158 13.27 2.58 -44.55
C VAL A 158 13.49 1.32 -43.72
N THR A 159 14.74 1.01 -43.34
CA THR A 159 15.07 -0.13 -42.49
C THR A 159 14.54 0.04 -41.05
N ILE A 160 14.42 -1.06 -40.29
CA ILE A 160 14.02 -0.98 -38.86
C ILE A 160 15.02 -0.15 -38.06
N LYS A 161 16.32 -0.35 -38.31
CA LYS A 161 17.42 0.43 -37.72
C LYS A 161 17.24 1.94 -37.92
N ARG A 162 17.13 2.37 -39.18
CA ARG A 162 16.99 3.80 -39.50
C ARG A 162 15.68 4.39 -38.96
N LEU A 163 14.60 3.60 -38.97
CA LEU A 163 13.35 4.01 -38.34
C LEU A 163 13.52 4.21 -36.82
N ALA A 164 14.23 3.30 -36.15
CA ALA A 164 14.50 3.39 -34.72
C ALA A 164 15.32 4.63 -34.36
N GLU A 165 16.37 4.92 -35.13
CA GLU A 165 17.20 6.13 -35.02
C GLU A 165 16.35 7.40 -35.17
N ASN A 166 15.47 7.49 -36.18
CA ASN A 166 14.60 8.64 -36.40
C ASN A 166 13.68 8.96 -35.21
N TYR A 167 13.30 7.94 -34.44
CA TYR A 167 12.44 8.10 -33.26
C TYR A 167 13.22 8.06 -31.93
N GLY A 168 14.57 7.97 -31.95
CA GLY A 168 15.39 7.94 -30.74
C GLY A 168 15.18 6.70 -29.85
N VAL A 169 14.82 5.57 -30.44
CA VAL A 169 14.56 4.30 -29.73
C VAL A 169 15.45 3.17 -30.25
N SER A 170 15.52 2.07 -29.51
CA SER A 170 16.27 0.88 -29.95
C SER A 170 15.52 0.11 -31.02
N GLU A 171 16.24 -0.64 -31.85
CA GLU A 171 15.62 -1.56 -32.83
C GLU A 171 14.66 -2.55 -32.15
N MET A 172 15.03 -3.06 -30.97
CA MET A 172 14.16 -3.93 -30.17
C MET A 172 12.81 -3.28 -29.85
N THR A 173 12.77 -1.96 -29.67
CA THR A 173 11.53 -1.22 -29.43
C THR A 173 10.61 -1.32 -30.64
N MET A 174 11.17 -1.23 -31.86
CA MET A 174 10.41 -1.40 -33.09
C MET A 174 9.87 -2.83 -33.25
N TYR A 175 10.68 -3.86 -32.93
CA TYR A 175 10.22 -5.24 -32.97
C TYR A 175 9.08 -5.52 -31.98
N ARG A 176 9.16 -4.98 -30.75
CA ARG A 176 8.08 -5.10 -29.74
C ARG A 176 6.81 -4.36 -30.13
N ILE A 177 6.94 -3.21 -30.79
CA ILE A 177 5.78 -2.48 -31.36
C ILE A 177 5.17 -3.29 -32.50
N LYS A 178 5.99 -3.89 -33.36
CA LYS A 178 5.55 -4.73 -34.48
C LYS A 178 4.83 -5.99 -34.00
N SER A 179 5.35 -6.67 -32.96
CA SER A 179 4.74 -7.88 -32.39
C SER A 179 3.51 -7.60 -31.52
N GLY A 180 3.28 -6.34 -31.14
CA GLY A 180 2.19 -5.96 -30.22
C GLY A 180 2.51 -6.17 -28.75
N GLU A 181 3.71 -6.65 -28.39
CA GLU A 181 4.19 -6.74 -27.00
C GLU A 181 4.16 -5.37 -26.31
N ASN A 182 4.61 -4.33 -27.03
CA ASN A 182 4.53 -2.94 -26.61
C ASN A 182 3.51 -2.17 -27.44
N TRP A 183 2.76 -1.28 -26.78
CA TRP A 183 1.70 -0.50 -27.42
C TRP A 183 0.68 -1.38 -28.18
N GLY A 184 0.39 -2.59 -27.69
CA GLY A 184 -0.53 -3.53 -28.35
C GLY A 184 -1.92 -2.96 -28.63
N ARG A 185 -2.39 -2.02 -27.79
CA ARG A 185 -3.69 -1.34 -27.95
C ARG A 185 -3.78 -0.33 -29.09
N ILE A 186 -2.64 0.17 -29.57
CA ILE A 186 -2.56 1.25 -30.58
C ILE A 186 -2.56 0.66 -31.97
#